data_AF-A0A7S0SCE1-F1
#
_entry.id   AF-A0A7S0SCE1-F1
#
_cell.length_a   1.000
_cell.length_b   1.000
_cell.length_c   1.000
_cell.angle_alpha   90.00
_cell.angle_beta   90.00
_cell.angle_gamma   90.00
#
_symmetry.space_group_name_H-M   'P 1'
#
loop_
_entity.id
_entity.type
_entity.pdbx_description
1 polymer ?
#
loop_
_entity_poly.entity_id
_entity_poly.type
_entity_poly.pdbx_seq_one_letter_code
_entity_poly.pdbx_strand_id
1 'polypeptide(L)'
;HTTQRSGGYILGFRVDPAEKLREIFKEIDSLFQVFSVNPIFGIEFSVEERAQSLSSVTVGRESDDVEIVRGGEGEGVDSLAAYYADGVKTRDREPLFNSDLGLAVEGLPDGLTLAQLWNIV
;
A
#
# COMPACT_ATOMS: atom_id res chain seq x y z
N HIS A 1 3.22 22.81 1.96
CA HIS A 1 2.15 21.98 1.39
C HIS A 1 2.31 20.56 1.90
N THR A 2 1.22 19.81 2.10
CA THR A 2 1.36 18.36 2.34
C THR A 2 1.66 17.63 1.04
N THR A 3 2.14 16.39 1.12
CA THR A 3 2.47 15.59 -0.07
C THR A 3 1.19 15.23 -0.86
N GLN A 4 1.29 15.05 -2.18
CA GLN A 4 0.14 14.64 -3.00
C GLN A 4 -0.44 13.29 -2.54
N ARG A 5 0.43 12.38 -2.09
CA ARG A 5 0.03 11.08 -1.51
C ARG A 5 -0.89 11.23 -0.29
N SER A 6 -0.83 12.36 0.42
CA SER A 6 -1.67 12.65 1.59
C SER A 6 -2.80 13.65 1.31
N GLY A 7 -3.12 13.92 0.04
CA GLY A 7 -4.23 14.81 -0.35
C GLY A 7 -3.84 16.26 -0.68
N GLY A 8 -2.56 16.65 -0.55
CA GLY A 8 -2.07 17.92 -1.10
C GLY A 8 -2.63 19.19 -0.47
N TYR A 9 -2.84 19.21 0.84
CA TYR A 9 -3.41 20.35 1.56
C TYR A 9 -2.50 21.58 1.61
N ILE A 10 -3.13 22.76 1.63
CA ILE A 10 -2.50 24.06 1.87
C ILE A 10 -2.87 24.53 3.28
N LEU A 11 -1.87 24.66 4.16
CA LEU A 11 -2.04 25.12 5.53
C LEU A 11 -1.40 26.52 5.67
N GLY A 12 -2.20 27.52 6.04
CA GLY A 12 -1.77 28.90 6.23
C GLY A 12 -1.68 29.26 7.71
N PHE A 13 -0.60 29.94 8.11
CA PHE A 13 -0.35 30.35 9.50
C PHE A 13 0.01 31.83 9.57
N ARG A 14 -0.41 32.50 10.66
CA ARG A 14 -0.08 33.91 10.95
C ARG A 14 0.62 34.00 12.30
N VAL A 15 1.71 34.74 12.36
CA VAL A 15 2.47 35.02 13.59
C VAL A 15 2.88 36.49 13.57
N ASP A 16 2.64 37.18 14.68
CA ASP A 16 3.02 38.57 14.90
C ASP A 16 4.03 38.65 16.07
N PRO A 17 5.10 39.47 15.97
CA PRO A 17 5.47 40.31 14.83
C PRO A 17 6.00 39.49 13.64
N ALA A 18 5.96 40.08 12.43
CA ALA A 18 6.31 39.40 11.17
C ALA A 18 7.75 38.86 11.15
N GLU A 19 8.65 39.44 11.92
CA GLU A 19 10.03 38.98 12.09
C GLU A 19 10.08 37.55 12.63
N LYS A 20 9.25 37.26 13.64
CA LYS A 20 9.17 35.96 14.28
C LYS A 20 8.65 34.88 13.33
N LEU A 21 7.75 35.25 12.41
CA LEU A 21 7.27 34.33 11.37
C LEU A 21 8.42 33.86 10.47
N ARG A 22 9.33 34.77 10.09
CA ARG A 22 10.49 34.43 9.24
C ARG A 22 11.47 33.53 9.98
N GLU A 23 11.71 33.79 11.26
CA GLU A 23 12.57 32.96 12.11
C GLU A 23 12.05 31.53 12.22
N ILE A 24 10.77 31.37 12.59
CA ILE A 24 10.11 30.05 12.71
C ILE A 24 10.13 29.32 11.36
N PHE A 25 9.82 30.00 10.26
CA PHE A 25 9.84 29.39 8.94
C PHE A 25 11.23 28.81 8.59
N LYS A 26 12.30 29.57 8.86
CA LYS A 26 13.68 29.12 8.61
C LYS A 26 14.05 27.92 9.47
N GLU A 27 13.64 27.91 10.74
CA GLU A 27 13.88 26.80 11.65
C GLU A 27 13.17 25.52 11.17
N ILE A 28 11.89 25.62 10.83
CA ILE A 28 11.09 24.48 10.33
C ILE A 28 11.69 23.93 9.02
N ASP A 29 12.05 24.81 8.08
CA ASP A 29 12.66 24.38 6.81
C ASP A 29 14.00 23.67 7.04
N SER A 30 14.85 24.21 7.92
CA SER A 30 16.13 23.60 8.27
C SER A 30 15.96 22.21 8.91
N LEU A 31 15.02 22.08 9.86
CA LEU A 31 14.69 20.81 10.49
C LEU A 31 14.15 19.80 9.47
N PHE A 32 13.28 20.25 8.57
CA PHE A 32 12.71 19.40 7.53
C PHE A 32 13.78 18.88 6.56
N GLN A 33 14.76 19.70 6.18
CA GLN A 33 15.89 19.25 5.35
C GLN A 33 16.72 18.18 6.05
N VAL A 34 17.07 18.39 7.32
CA VAL A 34 17.83 17.40 8.11
C VAL A 34 17.06 16.09 8.26
N PHE A 35 15.76 16.16 8.60
CA PHE A 35 14.88 15.00 8.68
C PHE A 35 14.78 14.25 7.35
N SER A 36 14.74 14.97 6.22
CA SER A 36 14.59 14.37 4.89
C SER A 36 15.81 13.56 4.44
N VAL A 37 17.01 13.84 5.00
CA VAL A 37 18.23 13.05 4.71
C VAL A 37 18.18 11.69 5.39
N ASN A 38 17.73 11.63 6.65
CA ASN A 38 17.61 10.39 7.41
C ASN A 38 16.31 10.40 8.23
N PRO A 39 15.19 9.94 7.64
CA PRO A 39 13.88 10.07 8.26
C PRO A 39 13.74 9.15 9.47
N ILE A 40 13.25 9.72 10.57
CA ILE A 40 12.89 8.98 11.77
C ILE A 40 11.44 8.52 11.60
N PHE A 41 11.24 7.22 11.36
CA PHE A 41 9.90 6.64 11.17
C PHE A 41 9.17 6.33 12.49
N GLY A 42 9.83 6.52 13.64
CA GLY A 42 9.26 6.22 14.96
C GLY A 42 9.07 4.73 15.24
N ILE A 43 9.76 3.86 14.50
CA ILE A 43 9.72 2.41 14.71
C ILE A 43 10.67 2.08 15.86
N GLU A 44 10.11 1.78 17.03
CA GLU A 44 10.85 1.18 18.14
C GLU A 44 10.83 -0.35 17.98
N PHE A 45 12.00 -0.97 18.08
CA PHE A 45 12.11 -2.42 18.10
C PHE A 45 13.12 -2.85 19.16
N SER A 46 12.79 -3.89 19.91
CA SER A 46 13.77 -4.67 20.64
C SER A 46 14.16 -5.86 19.78
N VAL A 47 15.46 -6.08 19.58
CA VAL A 47 15.93 -7.32 18.98
C VAL A 47 15.79 -8.42 20.03
N GLU A 48 14.67 -9.13 19.98
CA GLU A 48 14.64 -10.47 20.57
C GLU A 48 15.61 -11.38 19.79
N GLU A 49 16.17 -12.36 20.50
CA GLU A 49 17.32 -13.19 20.13
C GLU A 49 17.55 -13.32 18.63
N ARG A 50 18.71 -12.82 18.18
CA ARG A 50 19.14 -12.69 16.78
C ARG A 50 18.67 -13.90 15.97
N ALA A 51 17.66 -13.68 15.12
CA ALA A 51 17.25 -14.67 14.13
C ALA A 51 18.49 -15.15 13.37
N GLN A 52 18.56 -16.46 13.09
CA GLN A 52 19.72 -17.10 12.48
C GLN A 52 20.18 -16.31 11.25
N SER A 53 21.51 -16.21 11.06
CA SER A 53 22.09 -15.36 10.01
C SER A 53 21.47 -15.67 8.65
N LEU A 54 21.24 -14.66 7.80
CA LEU A 54 20.63 -14.85 6.47
C LEU A 54 21.32 -15.95 5.66
N SER A 55 22.63 -16.13 5.82
CA SER A 55 23.42 -17.21 5.21
C SER A 55 22.95 -18.64 5.56
N SER A 56 22.23 -18.82 6.67
CA SER A 56 21.67 -20.11 7.10
C SER A 56 20.29 -20.41 6.51
N VAL A 57 19.61 -19.39 5.96
CA VAL A 57 18.25 -19.50 5.40
C VAL A 57 18.24 -19.33 3.88
N THR A 58 19.21 -18.62 3.31
CA THR A 58 19.30 -18.41 1.86
C THR A 58 19.82 -19.68 1.17
N VAL A 59 18.96 -20.30 0.34
CA VAL A 59 19.38 -21.31 -0.63
C VAL A 59 19.95 -20.59 -1.87
N GLY A 60 21.06 -21.09 -2.41
CA GLY A 60 21.64 -20.57 -3.65
C GLY A 60 20.61 -20.66 -4.77
N ARG A 61 20.43 -19.59 -5.54
CA ARG A 61 19.55 -19.60 -6.72
C ARG A 61 20.13 -20.58 -7.74
N GLU A 62 19.48 -21.72 -7.92
CA GLU A 62 19.70 -22.54 -9.10
C GLU A 62 19.10 -21.81 -10.31
N SER A 63 19.91 -21.67 -11.36
CA SER A 63 19.49 -21.03 -12.59
C SER A 63 18.87 -22.11 -13.46
N ASP A 64 17.55 -22.21 -13.46
CA ASP A 64 16.85 -23.08 -14.41
C ASP A 64 17.01 -22.49 -15.82
N ASP A 65 17.41 -23.33 -16.77
CA ASP A 65 17.54 -22.98 -18.19
C ASP A 65 16.15 -22.91 -18.84
N VAL A 66 15.38 -21.89 -18.42
CA VAL A 66 14.04 -21.62 -18.95
C VAL A 66 14.11 -20.59 -20.07
N GLU A 67 13.62 -20.96 -21.24
CA GLU A 67 13.44 -20.04 -22.36
C GLU A 67 12.41 -18.97 -21.95
N ILE A 68 12.87 -17.74 -21.74
CA ILE A 68 11.98 -16.60 -21.46
C ILE A 68 11.24 -16.30 -22.77
N VAL A 69 10.07 -16.90 -22.94
CA VAL A 69 9.11 -16.49 -23.96
C VAL A 69 8.69 -15.07 -23.59
N ARG A 70 9.28 -14.07 -24.27
CA ARG A 70 8.76 -12.71 -24.25
C ARG A 70 7.42 -12.75 -24.98
N GLY A 71 6.34 -13.05 -24.24
CA GLY A 71 5.01 -12.65 -24.66
C GLY A 71 5.06 -11.17 -25.04
N GLY A 72 4.46 -10.81 -26.17
CA GLY A 72 4.49 -9.45 -26.69
C GLY A 72 4.09 -8.42 -25.64
N GLU A 73 4.44 -7.16 -25.88
CA GLU A 73 4.12 -6.02 -25.01
C GLU A 73 2.67 -6.12 -24.46
N GLY A 74 2.51 -6.58 -23.21
CA GLY A 74 1.22 -6.83 -22.58
C GLY A 74 1.07 -8.18 -21.86
N GLU A 75 1.88 -9.19 -22.16
CA GLU A 75 1.79 -10.54 -21.55
C GLU A 75 3.01 -10.88 -20.67
N GLY A 76 3.37 -9.96 -19.78
CA GLY A 76 4.20 -10.33 -18.62
C GLY A 76 3.31 -11.09 -17.64
N VAL A 77 3.67 -12.34 -17.32
CA VAL A 77 3.10 -13.06 -16.16
C VAL A 77 3.23 -12.12 -14.97
N ASP A 78 2.10 -11.62 -14.47
CA ASP A 78 2.06 -10.72 -13.33
C ASP A 78 2.62 -11.46 -12.12
N SER A 79 3.89 -11.23 -11.80
CA SER A 79 4.58 -11.88 -10.67
C SER A 79 3.86 -11.63 -9.34
N LEU A 80 2.98 -10.63 -9.26
CA LEU A 80 2.16 -10.35 -8.09
C LEU A 80 0.91 -11.25 -8.02
N ALA A 81 0.46 -11.82 -9.14
CA ALA A 81 -0.75 -12.64 -9.17
C ALA A 81 -0.65 -13.91 -8.31
N ALA A 82 0.55 -14.47 -8.18
CA ALA A 82 0.82 -15.61 -7.29
C ALA A 82 0.68 -15.26 -5.80
N TYR A 83 0.68 -13.98 -5.44
CA TYR A 83 0.62 -13.49 -4.06
C TYR A 83 -0.73 -12.83 -3.70
N TYR A 84 -1.73 -12.88 -4.59
CA TYR A 84 -3.06 -12.36 -4.28
C TYR A 84 -3.75 -13.22 -3.21
N ALA A 85 -4.17 -12.58 -2.12
CA ALA A 85 -4.86 -13.25 -1.01
C ALA A 85 -6.22 -13.85 -1.45
N ASP A 86 -6.93 -13.15 -2.35
CA ASP A 86 -8.24 -13.55 -2.86
C ASP A 86 -8.17 -14.26 -4.22
N GLY A 87 -7.01 -14.85 -4.56
CA GLY A 87 -6.78 -15.52 -5.84
C GLY A 87 -6.81 -14.54 -7.02
N VAL A 88 -7.65 -14.77 -8.04
CA VAL A 88 -7.64 -13.96 -9.27
C VAL A 88 -8.42 -12.63 -9.14
N LYS A 89 -8.99 -12.35 -7.96
CA LYS A 89 -9.76 -11.12 -7.75
C LYS A 89 -8.83 -9.91 -7.61
N THR A 90 -8.76 -9.10 -8.66
CA THR A 90 -7.89 -7.91 -8.72
C THR A 90 -8.57 -6.63 -8.22
N ARG A 91 -9.91 -6.59 -8.20
CA ARG A 91 -10.67 -5.42 -7.77
C ARG A 91 -12.02 -5.80 -7.19
N ASP A 92 -12.43 -5.08 -6.15
CA ASP A 92 -13.79 -5.14 -5.62
C ASP A 92 -14.76 -4.40 -6.54
N ARG A 93 -15.99 -4.91 -6.65
CA ARG A 93 -17.10 -4.19 -7.29
C ARG A 93 -17.67 -3.15 -6.34
N GLU A 94 -18.44 -2.22 -6.92
CA GLU A 94 -19.05 -1.14 -6.16
C GLU A 94 -19.97 -1.69 -5.06
N PRO A 95 -19.90 -1.17 -3.82
CA PRO A 95 -20.78 -1.61 -2.75
C PRO A 95 -22.20 -1.09 -2.98
N LEU A 96 -23.18 -1.99 -2.88
CA LEU A 96 -24.61 -1.73 -3.06
C LEU A 96 -25.37 -2.11 -1.79
N PHE A 97 -26.47 -1.41 -1.52
CA PHE A 97 -27.37 -1.79 -0.42
C PHE A 97 -28.20 -3.01 -0.83
N ASN A 98 -28.16 -4.08 -0.02
CA ASN A 98 -29.03 -5.24 -0.19
C ASN A 98 -30.15 -5.21 0.85
N SER A 99 -31.39 -5.12 0.38
CA SER A 99 -32.58 -5.04 1.23
C SER A 99 -32.86 -6.31 2.02
N ASP A 100 -32.51 -7.48 1.48
CA ASP A 100 -32.81 -8.78 2.11
C ASP A 100 -31.90 -9.03 3.31
N LEU A 101 -30.66 -8.53 3.25
CA LEU A 101 -29.69 -8.59 4.33
C LEU A 101 -29.69 -7.33 5.22
N GLY A 102 -30.20 -6.21 4.73
CA GLY A 102 -30.13 -4.92 5.41
C GLY A 102 -28.71 -4.34 5.52
N LEU A 103 -27.79 -4.76 4.64
CA LEU A 103 -26.37 -4.41 4.68
C LEU A 103 -25.89 -3.85 3.35
N ALA A 104 -24.79 -3.10 3.37
CA ALA A 104 -24.01 -2.82 2.17
C ALA A 104 -23.17 -4.06 1.81
N VAL A 105 -23.34 -4.56 0.59
CA VAL A 105 -22.63 -5.74 0.06
C VAL A 105 -21.95 -5.38 -1.25
N GLU A 106 -20.87 -6.09 -1.60
CA GLU A 106 -20.29 -5.98 -2.93
C GLU A 106 -21.33 -6.34 -4.01
N GLY A 107 -21.38 -5.56 -5.10
CA GLY A 107 -22.28 -5.85 -6.22
C GLY A 107 -22.12 -7.28 -6.76
N LEU A 108 -23.23 -8.02 -6.92
CA LEU A 108 -23.23 -9.39 -7.41
C LEU A 108 -22.80 -9.46 -8.89
N PRO A 109 -22.20 -10.58 -9.35
CA PRO A 109 -21.93 -10.74 -10.77
C PRO A 109 -23.23 -10.87 -11.56
N ASP A 110 -23.21 -10.47 -12.83
CA ASP A 110 -24.40 -10.53 -13.69
C ASP A 110 -24.97 -11.95 -13.73
N GLY A 111 -26.29 -12.07 -13.51
CA GLY A 111 -27.01 -13.33 -13.56
C GLY A 111 -26.90 -14.21 -12.31
N LEU A 112 -26.20 -13.78 -11.26
CA LEU A 112 -26.13 -14.47 -9.97
C LEU A 112 -27.00 -13.80 -8.91
N THR A 113 -27.65 -14.62 -8.09
CA THR A 113 -28.46 -14.19 -6.95
C THR A 113 -27.77 -14.57 -5.64
N LEU A 114 -28.08 -13.86 -4.57
CA LEU A 114 -27.53 -14.12 -3.25
C LEU A 114 -27.84 -15.55 -2.77
N ALA A 115 -29.05 -16.03 -3.05
CA ALA A 115 -29.47 -17.38 -2.69
C ALA A 115 -28.63 -18.47 -3.36
N GLN A 116 -28.19 -18.24 -4.61
CA GLN A 116 -27.32 -19.17 -5.33
C GLN A 116 -25.89 -19.22 -4.75
N LEU A 117 -25.42 -18.14 -4.12
CA LEU A 117 -24.12 -18.11 -3.46
C LEU A 117 -24.17 -18.75 -2.06
N TRP A 118 -25.31 -18.69 -1.38
CA TRP A 118 -25.47 -19.19 -0.02
C TRP A 118 -25.84 -20.67 0.03
N ASN A 119 -26.71 -21.12 -0.87
CA ASN A 119 -27.18 -22.50 -0.88
C ASN A 119 -26.18 -23.40 -1.58
N ILE A 120 -25.73 -24.45 -0.90
CA ILE A 120 -24.97 -25.54 -1.51
C ILE A 120 -25.99 -26.52 -2.09
N VAL A 121 -25.91 -26.78 -3.40
CA VAL A 121 -26.65 -27.85 -4.09
C VAL A 121 -25.78 -29.10 -4.15
#